data_AF-A0A7J8N7K3-F1
#
_entry.id   AF-A0A7J8N7K3-F1
#
_cell.length_a   1.000
_cell.length_b   1.000
_cell.length_c   1.000
_cell.angle_alpha   90.00
_cell.angle_beta   90.00
_cell.angle_gamma   90.00
#
_symmetry.space_group_name_H-M   'P 1'
#
loop_
_entity.id
_entity.type
_entity.pdbx_description
1 polymer ?
#
loop_
_entity_poly.entity_id
_entity_poly.type
_entity_poly.pdbx_seq_one_letter_code
_entity_poly.pdbx_strand_id
1 'polypeptide(L)'
;MVVFQYGSIVLFNVRECDVDQYLKIVEKHASGLLPEMRKDEYEVIEMPTLNTWMQAGLDYIMLQFLNIDGIRTIGSVLGQSIALDYYVRQVDGMVAEFTDINRGMEKTGTFTMDSKKLFQIVGKANSNLADVILKLGLFERSDIAWKDAKYAIIWEFLRDEFELTQRFASLDFKLKFVEHNIRFLQEILQNRKSDFLEWLIIVLISAEIVISLYDLIKRSL
;
A
#
# COMPACT_ATOMS: atom_id res chain seq x y z
N MET A 1 -10.27 23.87 -1.11
CA MET A 1 -10.25 22.39 -1.14
C MET A 1 -9.34 21.93 -2.26
N VAL A 2 -8.43 21.01 -1.99
CA VAL A 2 -7.60 20.33 -2.98
C VAL A 2 -7.86 18.84 -2.86
N VAL A 3 -8.14 18.17 -3.97
CA VAL A 3 -8.42 16.73 -4.02
C VAL A 3 -7.30 16.04 -4.79
N PHE A 4 -6.75 14.97 -4.21
CA PHE A 4 -5.61 14.24 -4.79
C PHE A 4 -6.04 12.87 -5.33
N GLN A 5 -5.40 12.45 -6.42
CA GLN A 5 -5.70 11.18 -7.10
C GLN A 5 -5.36 9.93 -6.27
N TYR A 6 -4.52 10.11 -5.24
CA TYR A 6 -4.15 9.07 -4.31
C TYR A 6 -5.10 8.93 -3.10
N GLY A 7 -6.25 9.62 -3.13
CA GLY A 7 -7.37 9.38 -2.21
C GLY A 7 -7.43 10.30 -1.00
N SER A 8 -6.66 11.39 -0.97
CA SER A 8 -6.71 12.39 0.09
C SER A 8 -7.33 13.71 -0.35
N ILE A 9 -7.88 14.44 0.62
CA ILE A 9 -8.53 15.72 0.43
C ILE A 9 -7.98 16.68 1.49
N VAL A 10 -7.55 17.86 1.05
CA VAL A 10 -7.10 18.92 1.96
C VAL A 10 -8.07 20.10 1.88
N LEU A 11 -8.67 20.41 3.02
CA LEU A 11 -9.58 21.54 3.20
C LEU A 11 -8.79 22.68 3.84
N PHE A 12 -8.94 23.89 3.29
CA PHE A 12 -8.27 25.09 3.79
C PHE A 12 -9.34 26.03 4.33
N ASN A 13 -9.19 26.47 5.58
CA ASN A 13 -10.07 27.44 6.23
C ASN A 13 -11.57 27.06 6.14
N VAL A 14 -11.89 25.78 6.39
CA VAL A 14 -13.26 25.27 6.41
C VAL A 14 -13.62 24.94 7.85
N ARG A 15 -14.79 25.41 8.31
CA ARG A 15 -15.30 25.09 9.65
C ARG A 15 -15.68 23.62 9.72
N GLU A 16 -15.48 23.00 10.89
CA GLU A 16 -15.80 21.57 11.07
C GLU A 16 -17.24 21.21 10.69
N CYS A 17 -18.21 22.07 10.98
CA CYS A 17 -19.62 21.86 10.62
C CYS A 17 -19.87 21.78 9.10
N ASP A 18 -19.00 22.37 8.30
CA ASP A 18 -19.15 22.44 6.84
C ASP A 18 -18.37 21.31 6.14
N VAL A 19 -17.45 20.62 6.84
CA VAL A 19 -16.59 19.57 6.28
C VAL A 19 -17.40 18.46 5.63
N ASP A 20 -18.44 17.96 6.31
CA ASP A 20 -19.31 16.89 5.79
C ASP A 20 -19.99 17.25 4.46
N GLN A 21 -20.31 18.53 4.26
CA GLN A 21 -20.90 18.99 3.01
C GLN A 21 -19.90 18.89 1.85
N TYR A 22 -18.65 19.28 2.08
CA TYR A 22 -17.59 19.16 1.07
C TYR A 22 -17.24 17.70 0.78
N LEU A 23 -17.19 16.85 1.81
CA LEU A 23 -16.94 15.42 1.65
C LEU A 23 -18.03 14.75 0.80
N LYS A 24 -19.31 15.08 1.01
CA LYS A 24 -20.43 14.58 0.18
C LYS A 24 -20.31 14.97 -1.29
N ILE A 25 -19.70 16.11 -1.62
CA ILE A 25 -19.47 16.51 -3.02
C ILE A 25 -18.42 15.59 -3.65
N VAL A 26 -17.33 15.31 -2.93
CA VAL A 26 -16.26 14.44 -3.41
C VAL A 26 -16.74 12.99 -3.51
N GLU A 27 -17.49 12.51 -2.52
CA GLU A 27 -18.06 11.16 -2.48
C GLU A 27 -18.87 10.83 -3.74
N LYS A 28 -19.66 11.79 -4.25
CA LYS A 28 -20.45 11.62 -5.49
C LYS A 28 -19.59 11.41 -6.75
N HIS A 29 -18.34 11.83 -6.73
CA HIS A 29 -17.42 11.76 -7.87
C HIS A 29 -16.26 10.80 -7.62
N ALA A 30 -16.20 10.19 -6.43
CA ALA A 30 -15.17 9.25 -6.05
C ALA A 30 -15.64 7.81 -6.28
N SER A 31 -14.71 6.93 -6.61
CA SER A 31 -14.91 5.48 -6.69
C SER A 31 -13.96 4.79 -5.72
N GLY A 32 -14.42 3.72 -5.07
CA GLY A 32 -13.59 2.99 -4.11
C GLY A 32 -13.43 3.74 -2.79
N LEU A 33 -14.55 4.06 -2.14
CA LEU A 33 -14.54 4.69 -0.82
C LEU A 33 -13.78 3.82 0.18
N LEU A 34 -12.88 4.47 0.92
CA LEU A 34 -12.12 3.80 1.95
C LEU A 34 -13.03 3.56 3.18
N PRO A 35 -12.95 2.38 3.81
CA PRO A 35 -13.79 2.04 4.95
C PRO A 35 -13.48 2.88 6.21
N GLU A 36 -12.26 3.42 6.32
CA GLU A 36 -11.83 4.27 7.42
C GLU A 36 -11.30 5.59 6.85
N MET A 37 -11.90 6.70 7.29
CA MET A 37 -11.43 8.04 6.95
C MET A 37 -10.48 8.53 8.04
N ARG A 38 -9.33 9.08 7.64
CA ARG A 38 -8.34 9.66 8.54
C ARG A 38 -8.38 11.18 8.38
N LYS A 39 -8.35 11.88 9.51
CA LYS A 39 -8.32 13.34 9.60
C LYS A 39 -7.05 13.74 10.33
N ASP A 40 -6.40 14.77 9.80
CA ASP A 40 -5.26 15.43 10.42
C ASP A 40 -5.41 16.94 10.21
N GLU A 41 -4.87 17.72 11.13
CA GLU A 41 -5.00 19.17 11.14
C GLU A 41 -3.62 19.82 11.25
N TYR A 42 -3.41 20.89 10.48
CA TYR A 42 -2.15 21.63 10.49
C TYR A 42 -2.42 23.11 10.34
N GLU A 43 -1.80 23.93 11.18
CA GLU A 43 -2.07 25.36 11.20
C GLU A 43 -1.21 26.11 10.17
N VAL A 44 -1.88 26.86 9.29
CA VAL A 44 -1.24 27.76 8.32
C VAL A 44 -1.67 29.18 8.64
N ILE A 45 -0.74 29.99 9.12
CA ILE A 45 -0.99 31.35 9.60
C ILE A 45 -0.45 32.35 8.58
N GLU A 46 -1.32 33.19 8.05
CA GLU A 46 -0.94 34.32 7.21
C GLU A 46 -0.63 35.55 8.08
N MET A 47 0.61 36.03 8.05
CA MET A 47 1.07 37.19 8.81
C MET A 47 1.88 38.15 7.91
N PRO A 48 1.25 39.18 7.32
CA PRO A 48 1.91 40.12 6.42
C PRO A 48 3.08 40.89 7.03
N THR A 49 3.13 40.99 8.36
CA THR A 49 4.18 41.69 9.12
C THR A 49 5.40 40.82 9.42
N LEU A 50 5.47 39.59 8.89
CA LEU A 50 6.58 38.67 9.11
C LEU A 50 7.86 39.19 8.43
N ASN A 51 8.96 39.26 9.18
CA ASN A 51 10.25 39.80 8.68
C ASN A 51 10.86 38.92 7.58
N THR A 52 10.66 37.61 7.66
CA THR A 52 11.06 36.62 6.65
C THR A 52 9.86 36.18 5.84
N TRP A 53 10.09 35.56 4.69
CA TRP A 53 9.03 35.01 3.84
C TRP A 53 8.17 33.96 4.58
N MET A 54 8.83 33.15 5.40
CA MET A 54 8.27 32.03 6.15
C MET A 54 8.94 31.95 7.53
N GLN A 55 8.19 31.49 8.52
CA GLN A 55 8.71 31.04 9.81
C GLN A 55 7.99 29.76 10.22
N ALA A 56 8.75 28.72 10.55
CA ALA A 56 8.23 27.43 10.99
C ALA A 56 8.14 27.33 12.52
N GLY A 57 7.09 26.68 13.01
CA GLY A 57 6.96 26.16 14.37
C GLY A 57 6.69 24.66 14.35
N LEU A 58 6.53 24.05 15.53
CA LEU A 58 6.35 22.60 15.68
C LEU A 58 5.07 22.09 14.98
N ASP A 59 3.96 22.83 15.07
CA ASP A 59 2.66 22.39 14.52
C ASP A 59 2.03 23.42 13.58
N TYR A 60 2.80 24.43 13.16
CA TYR A 60 2.30 25.49 12.33
C TYR A 60 3.37 26.07 11.41
N ILE A 61 2.92 26.66 10.32
CA ILE A 61 3.74 27.46 9.42
C ILE A 61 3.17 28.88 9.32
N MET A 62 4.00 29.87 9.59
CA MET A 62 3.68 31.29 9.34
C MET A 62 4.22 31.72 7.98
N LEU A 63 3.39 32.37 7.17
CA LEU A 63 3.73 32.87 5.84
C LEU A 63 3.36 34.35 5.72
N GLN A 64 4.14 35.14 4.99
CA GLN A 64 3.76 36.54 4.70
C GLN A 64 2.44 36.64 3.94
N PHE A 65 2.25 35.78 2.94
CA PHE A 65 0.98 35.62 2.24
C PHE A 65 0.78 34.18 1.77
N LEU A 66 -0.46 33.73 1.71
CA LEU A 66 -0.83 32.40 1.21
C LEU A 66 -1.52 32.51 -0.15
N ASN A 67 -0.80 32.22 -1.22
CA ASN A 67 -1.35 32.19 -2.57
C ASN A 67 -1.67 30.77 -3.04
N ILE A 68 -2.17 30.64 -4.28
CA ILE A 68 -2.57 29.36 -4.87
C ILE A 68 -1.40 28.36 -4.92
N ASP A 69 -0.19 28.81 -5.22
CA ASP A 69 0.98 27.95 -5.29
C ASP A 69 1.41 27.45 -3.91
N GLY A 70 1.32 28.30 -2.88
CA GLY A 70 1.47 27.92 -1.47
C GLY A 70 0.43 26.89 -1.03
N ILE A 71 -0.85 27.13 -1.34
CA ILE A 71 -1.96 26.18 -1.07
C ILE A 71 -1.71 24.83 -1.73
N ARG A 72 -1.28 24.82 -2.99
CA ARG A 72 -0.97 23.57 -3.71
C ARG A 72 0.24 22.86 -3.13
N THR A 73 1.28 23.60 -2.73
CA THR A 73 2.50 23.05 -2.14
C THR A 73 2.21 22.42 -0.79
N ILE A 74 1.64 23.19 0.14
CA ILE A 74 1.26 22.71 1.48
C ILE A 74 0.25 21.56 1.36
N GLY A 75 -0.79 21.75 0.55
CA GLY A 75 -1.81 20.74 0.33
C GLY A 75 -1.23 19.44 -0.22
N SER A 76 -0.23 19.50 -1.09
CA SER A 76 0.42 18.29 -1.62
C SER A 76 1.16 17.52 -0.53
N VAL A 77 1.87 18.19 0.36
CA VAL A 77 2.61 17.52 1.45
C VAL A 77 1.66 16.95 2.49
N LEU A 78 0.65 17.71 2.92
CA LEU A 78 -0.39 17.23 3.85
C LEU A 78 -1.20 16.06 3.26
N GLY A 79 -1.56 16.18 1.98
CA GLY A 79 -2.24 15.13 1.23
C GLY A 79 -1.42 13.84 1.19
N GLN A 80 -0.11 13.96 0.95
CA GLN A 80 0.80 12.81 0.97
C GLN A 80 0.93 12.21 2.37
N SER A 81 1.01 13.03 3.42
CA SER A 81 1.10 12.55 4.82
C SER A 81 -0.07 11.64 5.19
N ILE A 82 -1.31 12.09 4.94
CA ILE A 82 -2.50 11.31 5.30
C ILE A 82 -2.66 10.06 4.42
N ALA A 83 -2.31 10.15 3.14
CA ALA A 83 -2.38 9.01 2.24
C ALA A 83 -1.31 7.95 2.59
N LEU A 84 -0.11 8.39 2.96
CA LEU A 84 0.96 7.51 3.40
C LEU A 84 0.60 6.78 4.70
N ASP A 85 -0.08 7.45 5.64
CA ASP A 85 -0.62 6.83 6.85
C ASP A 85 -1.54 5.65 6.54
N TYR A 86 -2.46 5.86 5.59
CA TYR A 86 -3.38 4.82 5.14
C TYR A 86 -2.65 3.63 4.49
N TYR A 87 -1.72 3.89 3.57
CA TYR A 87 -1.00 2.81 2.88
C TYR A 87 -0.05 2.05 3.80
N VAL A 88 0.60 2.71 4.77
CA VAL A 88 1.42 2.05 5.80
C VAL A 88 0.59 1.03 6.57
N ARG A 89 -0.62 1.39 7.02
CA ARG A 89 -1.51 0.45 7.72
C ARG A 89 -1.93 -0.74 6.86
N GLN A 90 -2.26 -0.50 5.59
CA GLN A 90 -2.58 -1.59 4.67
C GLN A 90 -1.42 -2.59 4.53
N VAL A 91 -0.19 -2.07 4.38
CA VAL A 91 1.00 -2.92 4.27
C VAL A 91 1.32 -3.62 5.58
N ASP A 92 1.15 -2.95 6.72
CA ASP A 92 1.32 -3.57 8.05
C ASP A 92 0.35 -4.73 8.27
N GLY A 93 -0.90 -4.60 7.80
CA GLY A 93 -1.87 -5.70 7.82
C GLY A 93 -1.39 -6.90 6.99
N MET A 94 -0.84 -6.67 5.80
CA MET A 94 -0.27 -7.73 4.96
C MET A 94 0.97 -8.38 5.62
N VAL A 95 1.88 -7.58 6.18
CA VAL A 95 3.05 -8.06 6.90
C VAL A 95 2.62 -8.98 8.05
N ALA A 96 1.65 -8.56 8.85
CA ALA A 96 1.12 -9.35 9.96
C ALA A 96 0.51 -10.68 9.49
N GLU A 97 -0.31 -10.66 8.42
CA GLU A 97 -0.88 -11.88 7.82
C GLU A 97 0.24 -12.86 7.41
N PHE A 98 1.32 -12.39 6.77
CA PHE A 98 2.45 -13.24 6.38
C PHE A 98 3.30 -13.72 7.56
N THR A 99 3.53 -12.87 8.56
CA THR A 99 4.25 -13.27 9.78
C THR A 99 3.50 -14.37 10.52
N ASP A 100 2.17 -14.31 10.59
CA ASP A 100 1.37 -15.37 11.22
C ASP A 100 1.42 -16.69 10.44
N ILE A 101 1.43 -16.64 9.11
CA ILE A 101 1.67 -17.83 8.26
C ILE A 101 3.04 -18.43 8.56
N ASN A 102 4.08 -17.60 8.60
CA ASN A 102 5.45 -18.04 8.85
C ASN A 102 5.60 -18.67 10.24
N ARG A 103 4.99 -18.07 11.27
CA ARG A 103 4.96 -18.61 12.63
C ARG A 103 4.19 -19.94 12.72
N GLY A 104 3.13 -20.09 11.93
CA GLY A 104 2.42 -21.35 11.80
C GLY A 104 3.35 -22.46 11.30
N MET A 105 4.08 -22.20 10.21
CA MET A 105 5.05 -23.14 9.66
C MET A 105 6.18 -23.50 10.62
N GLU A 106 6.73 -22.53 11.35
CA GLU A 106 7.82 -22.75 12.30
C GLU A 106 7.43 -23.81 13.34
N LYS A 107 6.17 -23.78 13.80
CA LYS A 107 5.67 -24.72 14.81
C LYS A 107 5.32 -26.10 14.25
N THR A 108 4.79 -26.17 13.03
CA THR A 108 4.26 -27.41 12.45
C THR A 108 5.24 -28.11 11.51
N GLY A 109 6.26 -27.41 11.02
CA GLY A 109 7.19 -27.89 9.99
C GLY A 109 6.55 -28.06 8.60
N THR A 110 5.27 -27.73 8.43
CA THR A 110 4.52 -27.89 7.18
C THR A 110 3.39 -26.86 7.09
N PHE A 111 2.97 -26.53 5.87
CA PHE A 111 1.76 -25.74 5.63
C PHE A 111 0.52 -26.57 5.94
N THR A 112 -0.03 -26.38 7.14
CA THR A 112 -1.29 -26.99 7.57
C THR A 112 -2.53 -26.32 6.96
N MET A 113 -2.37 -25.15 6.33
CA MET A 113 -3.46 -24.44 5.66
C MET A 113 -3.80 -25.09 4.31
N ASP A 114 -5.10 -25.12 4.00
CA ASP A 114 -5.60 -25.54 2.70
C ASP A 114 -5.10 -24.63 1.56
N SER A 115 -4.74 -25.25 0.43
CA SER A 115 -4.16 -24.56 -0.72
C SER A 115 -5.09 -23.46 -1.26
N LYS A 116 -6.42 -23.67 -1.23
CA LYS A 116 -7.39 -22.66 -1.69
C LYS A 116 -7.36 -21.40 -0.82
N LYS A 117 -7.30 -21.57 0.50
CA LYS A 117 -7.22 -20.44 1.44
C LYS A 117 -5.90 -19.69 1.29
N LEU A 118 -4.80 -20.41 1.06
CA LEU A 118 -3.50 -19.79 0.79
C LEU A 118 -3.51 -18.98 -0.52
N PHE A 119 -4.10 -19.51 -1.60
CA PHE A 119 -4.30 -18.76 -2.85
C PHE A 119 -5.14 -17.50 -2.67
N GLN A 120 -6.18 -17.53 -1.84
CA GLN A 120 -7.00 -16.35 -1.53
C GLN A 120 -6.20 -15.27 -0.81
N ILE A 121 -5.39 -15.65 0.18
CA ILE A 121 -4.52 -14.71 0.91
C ILE A 121 -3.50 -14.08 -0.05
N VAL A 122 -2.81 -14.90 -0.84
CA VAL A 122 -1.84 -14.44 -1.84
C VAL A 122 -2.50 -13.50 -2.86
N GLY A 123 -3.67 -13.85 -3.37
CA GLY A 123 -4.40 -13.03 -4.33
C GLY A 123 -4.84 -11.69 -3.75
N LYS A 124 -5.38 -11.69 -2.53
CA LYS A 124 -5.76 -10.47 -1.80
C LYS A 124 -4.56 -9.57 -1.55
N ALA A 125 -3.47 -10.12 -1.03
CA ALA A 125 -2.23 -9.38 -0.77
C ALA A 125 -1.62 -8.82 -2.06
N ASN A 126 -1.62 -9.58 -3.15
CA ASN A 126 -1.11 -9.11 -4.44
C ASN A 126 -1.96 -7.97 -5.01
N SER A 127 -3.29 -8.05 -4.91
CA SER A 127 -4.18 -6.98 -5.34
C SER A 127 -3.95 -5.70 -4.53
N ASN A 128 -3.82 -5.82 -3.21
CA ASN A 128 -3.56 -4.68 -2.33
C ASN A 128 -2.17 -4.08 -2.58
N LEU A 129 -1.15 -4.91 -2.75
CA LEU A 129 0.21 -4.46 -3.09
C LEU A 129 0.23 -3.69 -4.41
N ALA A 130 -0.46 -4.19 -5.45
CA ALA A 130 -0.55 -3.49 -6.73
C ALA A 130 -1.24 -2.13 -6.61
N ASP A 131 -2.32 -2.04 -5.83
CA ASP A 131 -3.02 -0.77 -5.59
C ASP A 131 -2.12 0.23 -4.84
N VAL A 132 -1.43 -0.22 -3.79
CA VAL A 132 -0.46 0.63 -3.06
C VAL A 132 0.64 1.14 -3.99
N ILE A 133 1.26 0.29 -4.81
CA ILE A 133 2.32 0.69 -5.74
C ILE A 133 1.81 1.71 -6.75
N LEU A 134 0.65 1.47 -7.35
CA LEU A 134 0.06 2.39 -8.33
C LEU A 134 -0.18 3.77 -7.70
N LYS A 135 -0.70 3.81 -6.48
CA LYS A 135 -1.02 5.05 -5.78
C LYS A 135 0.23 5.79 -5.30
N LEU A 136 1.23 5.08 -4.77
CA LEU A 136 2.52 5.67 -4.40
C LEU A 136 3.28 6.23 -5.60
N GLY A 137 3.15 5.60 -6.78
CA GLY A 137 3.69 6.13 -8.02
C GLY A 137 3.15 7.51 -8.39
N LEU A 138 1.99 7.91 -7.86
CA LEU A 138 1.41 9.25 -8.06
C LEU A 138 1.97 10.31 -7.11
N PHE A 139 2.78 9.94 -6.12
CA PHE A 139 3.33 10.89 -5.15
C PHE A 139 4.58 11.58 -5.70
N GLU A 140 4.98 11.29 -6.95
CA GLU A 140 6.08 12.00 -7.60
C GLU A 140 5.72 13.46 -7.94
N ARG A 141 6.65 14.34 -7.58
CA ARG A 141 6.79 15.81 -7.79
C ARG A 141 5.52 16.59 -8.15
N SER A 142 5.06 17.40 -7.19
CA SER A 142 4.33 18.63 -7.52
C SER A 142 5.28 19.57 -8.28
N ASP A 143 5.02 19.82 -9.56
CA ASP A 143 5.80 20.71 -10.46
C ASP A 143 6.00 22.14 -9.94
N ILE A 144 5.32 22.53 -8.86
CA ILE A 144 5.24 23.91 -8.36
C ILE A 144 6.40 24.21 -7.41
N ALA A 145 6.79 23.27 -6.55
CA ALA A 145 7.91 23.45 -5.62
C ALA A 145 9.27 23.60 -6.35
N TRP A 146 9.37 23.10 -7.59
CA TRP A 146 10.57 23.22 -8.42
C TRP A 146 10.70 24.56 -9.16
N LYS A 147 9.62 25.35 -9.26
CA LYS A 147 9.60 26.59 -10.04
C LYS A 147 10.01 27.83 -9.26
N ASP A 148 9.91 27.81 -7.93
CA ASP A 148 10.25 28.93 -7.06
C ASP A 148 10.91 28.42 -5.77
N ALA A 149 12.09 28.98 -5.46
CA ALA A 149 12.86 28.65 -4.26
C ALA A 149 12.05 28.83 -2.96
N LYS A 150 11.09 29.77 -2.95
CA LYS A 150 10.20 29.99 -1.80
C LYS A 150 9.33 28.78 -1.47
N TYR A 151 8.76 28.12 -2.49
CA TYR A 151 7.93 26.93 -2.29
C TYR A 151 8.77 25.68 -2.08
N ALA A 152 9.99 25.63 -2.65
CA ALA A 152 10.94 24.57 -2.35
C ALA A 152 11.22 24.49 -0.84
N ILE A 153 11.48 25.63 -0.20
CA ILE A 153 11.73 25.68 1.25
C ILE A 153 10.52 25.19 2.07
N ILE A 154 9.31 25.62 1.72
CA ILE A 154 8.07 25.15 2.38
C ILE A 154 7.91 23.64 2.20
N TRP A 155 8.14 23.15 0.99
CA TRP A 155 8.01 21.75 0.65
C TRP A 155 9.01 20.88 1.40
N GLU A 156 10.29 21.28 1.43
CA GLU A 156 11.33 20.57 2.17
C GLU A 156 11.04 20.56 3.67
N PHE A 157 10.69 21.71 4.25
CA PHE A 157 10.36 21.83 5.66
C PHE A 157 9.19 20.90 6.04
N LEU A 158 8.05 21.00 5.35
CA LEU A 158 6.89 20.16 5.69
C LEU A 158 7.17 18.67 5.42
N ARG A 159 7.98 18.34 4.41
CA ARG A 159 8.34 16.95 4.12
C ARG A 159 9.19 16.35 5.25
N ASP A 160 10.02 17.17 5.89
CA ASP A 160 10.81 16.79 7.07
C ASP A 160 9.93 16.71 8.33
N GLU A 161 9.10 17.73 8.57
CA GLU A 161 8.16 17.79 9.71
C GLU A 161 7.23 16.56 9.77
N PHE A 162 6.67 16.16 8.62
CA PHE A 162 5.81 14.97 8.52
C PHE A 162 6.59 13.66 8.29
N GLU A 163 7.92 13.71 8.36
CA GLU A 163 8.86 12.60 8.14
C GLU A 163 8.56 11.79 6.86
N LEU A 164 8.04 12.43 5.81
CA LEU A 164 7.51 11.71 4.65
C LEU A 164 8.58 10.82 4.03
N THR A 165 9.81 11.32 3.89
CA THR A 165 10.93 10.57 3.32
C THR A 165 11.19 9.27 4.10
N GLN A 166 11.19 9.33 5.42
CA GLN A 166 11.40 8.17 6.28
C GLN A 166 10.23 7.19 6.20
N ARG A 167 8.99 7.70 6.26
CA ARG A 167 7.77 6.89 6.18
C ARG A 167 7.66 6.18 4.82
N PHE A 168 8.03 6.85 3.74
CA PHE A 168 8.11 6.25 2.40
C PHE A 168 9.14 5.14 2.32
N ALA A 169 10.36 5.39 2.83
CA ALA A 169 11.41 4.39 2.84
C ALA A 169 11.02 3.14 3.66
N SER A 170 10.38 3.36 4.81
CA SER A 170 9.83 2.28 5.64
C SER A 170 8.74 1.49 4.89
N LEU A 171 7.84 2.19 4.20
CA LEU A 171 6.78 1.56 3.40
C LEU A 171 7.35 0.73 2.24
N ASP A 172 8.30 1.28 1.49
CA ASP A 172 8.98 0.58 0.39
C ASP A 172 9.68 -0.71 0.88
N PHE A 173 10.35 -0.64 2.02
CA PHE A 173 10.97 -1.81 2.64
C PHE A 173 9.93 -2.89 3.00
N LYS A 174 8.81 -2.49 3.62
CA LYS A 174 7.73 -3.44 3.96
C LYS A 174 7.06 -4.02 2.72
N LEU A 175 6.87 -3.23 1.66
CA LEU A 175 6.33 -3.70 0.38
C LEU A 175 7.21 -4.78 -0.26
N LYS A 176 8.54 -4.60 -0.25
CA LYS A 176 9.49 -5.62 -0.71
C LYS A 176 9.40 -6.92 0.09
N PHE A 177 9.21 -6.83 1.40
CA PHE A 177 8.98 -8.00 2.25
C PHE A 177 7.69 -8.73 1.85
N VAL A 178 6.58 -8.00 1.67
CA VAL A 178 5.30 -8.56 1.23
C VAL A 178 5.44 -9.23 -0.14
N GLU A 179 6.10 -8.58 -1.10
CA GLU A 179 6.37 -9.12 -2.43
C GLU A 179 7.15 -10.44 -2.36
N HIS A 180 8.21 -10.48 -1.53
CA HIS A 180 9.01 -11.69 -1.34
C HIS A 180 8.18 -12.85 -0.77
N ASN A 181 7.34 -12.59 0.24
CA ASN A 181 6.47 -13.63 0.82
C ASN A 181 5.41 -14.12 -0.19
N ILE A 182 4.86 -13.23 -1.01
CA ILE A 182 3.94 -13.62 -2.09
C ILE A 182 4.62 -14.60 -3.05
N ARG A 183 5.83 -14.30 -3.53
CA ARG A 183 6.58 -15.18 -4.44
C ARG A 183 6.89 -16.52 -3.78
N PHE A 184 7.38 -16.51 -2.55
CA PHE A 184 7.65 -17.73 -1.78
C PHE A 184 6.41 -18.63 -1.66
N LEU A 185 5.25 -18.07 -1.31
CA LEU A 185 4.02 -18.85 -1.19
C LEU A 185 3.51 -19.34 -2.55
N GLN A 186 3.70 -18.57 -3.62
CA GLN A 186 3.38 -19.01 -4.98
C GLN A 186 4.23 -20.22 -5.41
N GLU A 187 5.53 -20.23 -5.11
CA GLU A 187 6.43 -21.37 -5.40
C GLU A 187 5.95 -22.65 -4.69
N ILE A 188 5.55 -22.53 -3.42
CA ILE A 188 5.04 -23.67 -2.64
C ILE A 188 3.72 -24.20 -3.22
N LEU A 189 2.84 -23.30 -3.62
CA LEU A 189 1.58 -23.67 -4.27
C LEU A 189 1.81 -24.33 -5.64
N GLN A 190 2.86 -23.95 -6.38
CA GLN A 190 3.26 -24.60 -7.63
C GLN A 190 3.85 -26.00 -7.39
N ASN A 191 4.73 -26.17 -6.40
CA ASN A 191 5.30 -27.50 -6.07
C ASN A 191 4.21 -28.52 -5.72
N ARG A 192 3.20 -28.14 -4.94
CA ARG A 192 2.07 -29.04 -4.62
C ARG A 192 1.29 -29.54 -5.85
N LYS A 193 1.23 -28.74 -6.93
CA LYS A 193 0.62 -29.18 -8.19
C LYS A 193 1.54 -30.12 -8.98
N SER A 194 2.85 -29.89 -8.91
CA SER A 194 3.84 -30.78 -9.52
C SER A 194 3.78 -32.17 -8.90
N ASP A 195 3.72 -32.27 -7.57
CA ASP A 195 3.65 -33.55 -6.84
C ASP A 195 2.43 -34.38 -7.24
N PHE A 196 1.28 -33.74 -7.47
CA PHE A 196 0.07 -34.44 -7.93
C PHE A 196 0.24 -35.02 -9.34
N LEU A 197 0.87 -34.26 -10.24
CA LEU A 197 1.11 -34.71 -11.61
C LEU A 197 2.14 -35.83 -11.66
N GLU A 198 3.18 -35.73 -10.82
CA GLU A 198 4.19 -36.78 -10.66
C GLU A 198 3.56 -38.08 -10.14
N TRP A 199 2.73 -38.01 -9.10
CA TRP A 199 2.04 -39.18 -8.56
C TRP A 199 1.08 -39.82 -9.58
N LEU A 200 0.39 -39.00 -10.37
CA LEU A 200 -0.48 -39.48 -11.45
C LEU A 200 0.30 -40.30 -12.49
N ILE A 201 1.48 -39.83 -12.90
CA ILE A 201 2.36 -40.57 -13.82
C ILE A 201 2.82 -41.90 -13.21
N ILE A 202 3.23 -41.89 -11.94
CA ILE A 202 3.66 -43.11 -11.22
C ILE A 202 2.52 -44.13 -11.16
N VAL A 203 1.30 -43.70 -10.88
CA VAL A 203 0.12 -44.59 -10.83
C VAL A 203 -0.21 -45.16 -12.21
N LEU A 204 -0.14 -44.34 -13.27
CA LEU A 204 -0.39 -44.79 -14.64
C LEU A 204 0.62 -45.86 -15.08
N ILE A 205 1.92 -45.62 -14.84
CA ILE A 205 2.98 -46.59 -15.16
C ILE A 205 2.79 -47.87 -14.32
N SER A 206 2.48 -47.74 -13.04
CA SER A 206 2.24 -48.90 -12.15
C SER A 206 1.07 -49.75 -12.64
N ALA A 207 -0.04 -49.13 -13.06
CA ALA A 207 -1.19 -49.83 -13.60
C ALA A 207 -0.84 -50.59 -14.90
N GLU A 208 -0.06 -49.97 -15.79
CA GLU A 208 0.39 -50.59 -17.04
C GLU A 208 1.29 -51.82 -16.78
N ILE A 209 2.20 -51.73 -15.82
CA ILE A 209 3.05 -52.86 -15.39
C ILE A 209 2.19 -54.01 -14.87
N VAL A 210 1.19 -53.72 -14.02
CA VAL A 210 0.30 -54.75 -13.46
C VAL A 210 -0.53 -55.43 -14.56
N ILE A 211 -1.08 -54.67 -15.51
CA ILE A 211 -1.83 -55.24 -16.65
C ILE A 211 -0.92 -56.13 -17.50
N SER A 212 0.30 -55.66 -17.78
CA SER A 212 1.29 -56.41 -18.57
C SER A 212 1.70 -57.72 -17.88
N LEU A 213 1.91 -57.70 -16.56
CA LEU A 213 2.19 -58.91 -15.76
C LEU A 213 1.01 -59.89 -15.77
N TYR A 214 -0.21 -59.38 -15.62
CA TYR A 214 -1.41 -60.22 -15.64
C TYR A 214 -1.58 -60.92 -17.00
N ASP A 215 -1.37 -60.20 -18.10
CA ASP A 215 -1.46 -60.78 -19.45
C ASP A 215 -0.38 -61.84 -19.69
N LEU A 216 0.84 -61.61 -19.20
CA LEU A 216 1.94 -62.57 -19.28
C LEU A 216 1.64 -63.86 -18.50
N ILE A 217 1.15 -63.74 -17.26
CA ILE A 217 0.79 -64.90 -16.43
C ILE A 217 -0.36 -65.68 -17.08
N LYS A 218 -1.37 -65.00 -17.60
CA LYS A 218 -2.50 -65.64 -18.28
C LYS A 218 -2.08 -66.35 -19.58
N ARG A 219 -1.07 -65.85 -20.30
CA ARG A 219 -0.50 -66.53 -21.48
C ARG A 219 0.40 -67.72 -21.12
N SER A 220 0.98 -67.72 -19.93
CA SER A 220 1.89 -68.75 -19.43
C SER A 220 1.16 -69.97 -18.82
N LEU A 221 -0.15 -69.85 -18.59
CA LEU A 221 -1.00 -70.84 -17.92
C LEU A 221 -1.98 -71.45 -18.91
#